data_AF-A0A7Y0A847-F1
#
_entry.id   AF-A0A7Y0A847-F1
#
_cell.length_a   1.000
_cell.length_b   1.000
_cell.length_c   1.000
_cell.angle_alpha   90.00
_cell.angle_beta   90.00
_cell.angle_gamma   90.00
#
_symmetry.space_group_name_H-M   'P 1'
#
loop_
_entity.id
_entity.type
_entity.pdbx_description
1 polymer ?
#
loop_
_entity_poly.entity_id
_entity_poly.type
_entity_poly.pdbx_seq_one_letter_code
_entity_poly.pdbx_strand_id
1 'polypeptide(L)'
;MKKKIIAFILLFLFICGYFILYHRDKELKYIPRNADAIVLVDTKKAVRQYLVSFLSHPSEWFKTKNKNGNEISMRQSGVKIPDFLQVFHLENTRFSDWYCILELKDKSRFLAYLKQSSFAEKGNNLFQKDHLFIKIEEDYCIAGTTNSAFENIKRQFPTFSKKTNFSSDQFIHGSLGSISLITKGNIRNFPVRLNSDNIEISNGENKDFSSVISKLQKRNHFVDSELNKDNIQKITSIFKNSISDSVQVNYLQATAELQQVNDTIITYGYDDDFNEVEKKTIQKIVQPNYFISLKTSMPEKTLQYFQNKKWINAENQFTAIPFQPNIIEKKTNRIEIRSTRNSISLFTTLNENYIFIKNNALLFSGLKSLNSKEKRIVSDIDYIFYANKRQEYYIQLQFKKRSLPLMLRWRND
;
A
#
# COMPACT_ATOMS: atom_id res chain seq x y z
N MET A 1 16.27 -51.03 23.26
CA MET A 1 15.95 -49.81 24.05
C MET A 1 16.29 -48.49 23.34
N LYS A 2 17.47 -48.32 22.73
CA LYS A 2 17.88 -47.07 22.05
C LYS A 2 16.89 -46.53 20.99
N LYS A 3 16.28 -47.40 20.16
CA LYS A 3 15.26 -47.00 19.15
C LYS A 3 13.97 -46.43 19.76
N LYS A 4 13.54 -46.94 20.93
CA LYS A 4 12.33 -46.44 21.63
C LYS A 4 12.57 -45.06 22.26
N ILE A 5 13.78 -44.80 22.77
CA ILE A 5 14.19 -43.50 23.31
C ILE A 5 14.25 -42.45 22.19
N ILE A 6 14.86 -42.79 21.05
CA ILE A 6 14.90 -41.89 19.88
C ILE A 6 13.48 -41.55 19.39
N ALA A 7 12.59 -42.55 19.31
CA ALA A 7 11.19 -42.33 18.93
C ALA A 7 10.45 -41.42 19.93
N PHE A 8 10.71 -41.58 21.23
CA PHE A 8 10.11 -40.73 22.27
C PHE A 8 10.64 -39.29 22.22
N ILE A 9 11.94 -39.10 21.99
CA ILE A 9 12.55 -37.77 21.80
C ILE A 9 11.97 -37.10 20.55
N LEU A 10 11.83 -37.83 19.44
CA LEU A 10 11.20 -37.31 18.23
C LEU A 10 9.75 -36.91 18.49
N LEU A 11 8.96 -37.76 19.15
CA LEU A 11 7.57 -37.46 19.51
C LEU A 11 7.49 -36.21 20.40
N PHE A 12 8.36 -36.09 21.40
CA PHE A 12 8.43 -34.91 22.26
C PHE A 12 8.78 -33.65 21.48
N LEU A 13 9.76 -33.72 20.56
CA LEU A 13 10.09 -32.61 19.66
C LEU A 13 8.93 -32.24 18.74
N PHE A 14 8.16 -33.21 18.24
CA PHE A 14 6.95 -32.96 17.46
C PHE A 14 5.87 -32.24 18.29
N ILE A 15 5.63 -32.67 19.53
CA ILE A 15 4.65 -32.05 20.43
C ILE A 15 5.09 -30.63 20.81
N CYS A 16 6.34 -30.44 21.20
CA CYS A 16 6.89 -29.12 21.52
C CYS A 16 6.88 -28.19 20.29
N GLY A 17 7.27 -28.72 19.13
CA GLY A 17 7.22 -27.99 17.85
C GLY A 17 5.79 -27.58 17.49
N TYR A 18 4.82 -28.47 17.69
CA TYR A 18 3.41 -28.17 17.50
C TYR A 18 2.95 -27.06 18.45
N PHE A 19 3.25 -27.15 19.74
CA PHE A 19 2.85 -26.14 20.71
C PHE A 19 3.44 -24.76 20.38
N ILE A 20 4.74 -24.70 20.08
CA ILE A 20 5.44 -23.46 19.72
C ILE A 20 4.86 -22.83 18.44
N LEU A 21 4.48 -23.64 17.45
CA LEU A 21 4.01 -23.15 16.15
C LEU A 21 2.49 -22.93 16.07
N TYR A 22 1.67 -23.55 16.92
CA TYR A 22 0.20 -23.54 16.78
C TYR A 22 -0.57 -22.98 17.98
N HIS A 23 -0.08 -23.13 19.21
CA HIS A 23 -0.73 -22.53 20.39
C HIS A 23 -0.65 -21.00 20.27
N ARG A 24 -1.73 -20.26 20.55
CA ARG A 24 -1.78 -18.80 20.37
C ARG A 24 -2.52 -18.14 21.54
N ASP A 25 -1.94 -17.09 22.12
CA ASP A 25 -2.68 -16.13 22.95
C ASP A 25 -3.53 -15.27 22.02
N LYS A 26 -4.85 -15.32 22.19
CA LYS A 26 -5.83 -14.65 21.33
C LYS A 26 -6.17 -13.24 21.80
N GLU A 27 -5.75 -12.86 23.01
CA GLU A 27 -6.08 -11.57 23.62
C GLU A 27 -5.27 -10.42 22.98
N LEU A 28 -5.95 -9.37 22.54
CA LEU A 28 -5.33 -8.20 21.89
C LEU A 28 -5.12 -7.05 22.90
N LYS A 29 -4.05 -7.14 23.67
CA LYS A 29 -3.75 -6.23 24.81
C LYS A 29 -3.30 -4.82 24.40
N TYR A 30 -2.92 -4.61 23.15
CA TYR A 30 -2.18 -3.41 22.72
C TYR A 30 -2.97 -2.48 21.80
N ILE A 31 -4.28 -2.68 21.70
CA ILE A 31 -5.16 -1.86 20.86
C ILE A 31 -5.98 -0.91 21.75
N PRO A 32 -5.92 0.41 21.54
CA PRO A 32 -6.73 1.37 22.26
C PRO A 32 -8.20 1.34 21.84
N ARG A 33 -9.10 1.85 22.71
CA ARG A 33 -10.55 1.93 22.43
C ARG A 33 -10.90 2.90 21.30
N ASN A 34 -10.12 3.97 21.13
CA ASN A 34 -10.33 4.96 20.06
C ASN A 34 -9.61 4.57 18.75
N ALA A 35 -9.32 3.27 18.56
CA ALA A 35 -8.85 2.76 17.28
C ALA A 35 -10.04 2.59 16.32
N ASP A 36 -9.95 3.19 15.14
CA ASP A 36 -10.92 3.09 14.03
C ASP A 36 -10.46 2.14 12.91
N ALA A 37 -9.17 1.80 12.86
CA ALA A 37 -8.65 0.76 11.98
C ALA A 37 -7.55 -0.07 12.65
N ILE A 38 -7.53 -1.36 12.37
CA ILE A 38 -6.56 -2.33 12.91
C ILE A 38 -6.04 -3.19 11.77
N VAL A 39 -4.72 -3.34 11.67
CA VAL A 39 -4.06 -4.36 10.87
C VAL A 39 -3.52 -5.42 11.83
N LEU A 40 -4.02 -6.64 11.69
CA LEU A 40 -3.61 -7.78 12.50
C LEU A 40 -2.85 -8.78 11.62
N VAL A 41 -1.68 -9.25 12.06
CA VAL A 41 -0.92 -10.30 11.38
C VAL A 41 -0.67 -11.46 12.32
N ASP A 42 -1.08 -12.68 11.93
CA ASP A 42 -0.77 -13.90 12.66
C ASP A 42 0.70 -14.28 12.41
N THR A 43 1.57 -13.97 13.37
CA THR A 43 3.01 -14.14 13.23
C THR A 43 3.39 -15.61 13.16
N LYS A 44 2.69 -16.47 13.90
CA LYS A 44 2.91 -17.93 13.88
C LYS A 44 2.51 -18.50 12.53
N LYS A 45 1.39 -18.07 11.95
CA LYS A 45 1.00 -18.47 10.59
C LYS A 45 1.99 -17.97 9.54
N ALA A 46 2.49 -16.74 9.68
CA ALA A 46 3.54 -16.22 8.82
C ALA A 46 4.81 -17.07 8.88
N VAL A 47 5.25 -17.44 10.09
CA VAL A 47 6.39 -18.33 10.30
C VAL A 47 6.15 -19.70 9.68
N ARG A 48 4.96 -20.29 9.84
CA ARG A 48 4.61 -21.59 9.22
C ARG A 48 4.64 -21.51 7.69
N GLN A 49 4.04 -20.48 7.10
CA GLN A 49 4.08 -20.27 5.64
C GLN A 49 5.49 -20.05 5.12
N TYR A 50 6.32 -19.31 5.86
CA TYR A 50 7.74 -19.14 5.55
C TYR A 50 8.49 -20.45 5.59
N LEU A 51 8.29 -21.28 6.63
CA LEU A 51 8.98 -22.58 6.77
C LEU A 51 8.58 -23.53 5.64
N VAL A 52 7.29 -23.65 5.33
CA VAL A 52 6.80 -24.46 4.20
C VAL A 52 7.40 -23.95 2.89
N SER A 53 7.37 -22.63 2.67
CA SER A 53 7.98 -22.04 1.48
C SER A 53 9.47 -22.34 1.40
N PHE A 54 10.21 -22.16 2.49
CA PHE A 54 11.64 -22.43 2.52
C PHE A 54 11.96 -23.90 2.24
N LEU A 55 11.19 -24.83 2.83
CA LEU A 55 11.37 -26.26 2.61
C LEU A 55 11.11 -26.67 1.16
N SER A 56 10.14 -26.05 0.49
CA SER A 56 9.86 -26.31 -0.93
C SER A 56 10.88 -25.70 -1.91
N HIS A 57 11.89 -24.97 -1.43
CA HIS A 57 12.90 -24.31 -2.26
C HIS A 57 14.33 -24.69 -1.80
N PRO A 58 14.81 -25.91 -2.10
CA PRO A 58 16.10 -26.42 -1.62
C PRO A 58 17.30 -25.59 -2.11
N SER A 59 17.17 -24.88 -3.23
CA SER A 59 18.18 -23.94 -3.70
C SER A 59 18.50 -22.83 -2.69
N GLU A 60 17.55 -22.46 -1.82
CA GLU A 60 17.76 -21.47 -0.75
C GLU A 60 18.48 -22.03 0.48
N TRP A 61 18.58 -23.36 0.60
CA TRP A 61 19.25 -24.02 1.73
C TRP A 61 20.77 -23.93 1.58
N PHE A 62 21.25 -24.06 0.34
CA PHE A 62 22.66 -24.12 0.00
C PHE A 62 23.25 -22.77 -0.43
N LYS A 63 22.44 -21.70 -0.47
CA LYS A 63 22.96 -20.34 -0.68
C LYS A 63 23.85 -19.96 0.50
N THR A 64 25.15 -19.98 0.26
CA THR A 64 26.20 -19.51 1.17
C THR A 64 25.91 -18.06 1.55
N LYS A 65 25.52 -17.84 2.80
CA LYS A 65 25.50 -16.49 3.36
C LYS A 65 26.95 -16.02 3.41
N ASN A 66 27.27 -14.92 2.71
CA ASN A 66 28.41 -14.10 3.12
C ASN A 66 28.11 -13.65 4.55
N LYS A 67 28.76 -14.31 5.52
CA LYS A 67 28.66 -13.96 6.93
C LYS A 67 29.38 -12.63 7.12
N ASN A 68 28.68 -11.51 6.91
CA ASN A 68 29.02 -10.30 7.63
C ASN A 68 28.60 -10.55 9.10
N GLY A 69 29.58 -10.94 9.91
CA GLY A 69 29.39 -11.69 11.16
C GLY A 69 28.71 -10.98 12.33
N ASN A 70 28.16 -9.76 12.18
CA ASN A 70 27.69 -8.98 13.33
C ASN A 70 26.29 -8.35 13.17
N GLU A 71 25.47 -8.77 12.21
CA GLU A 71 24.12 -8.21 12.03
C GLU A 71 23.07 -8.80 12.99
N ILE A 72 22.62 -8.01 13.96
CA ILE A 72 21.54 -8.39 14.89
C ILE A 72 20.25 -8.46 14.06
N SER A 73 19.74 -9.68 13.86
CA SER A 73 18.45 -9.87 13.19
C SER A 73 17.29 -9.33 14.03
N MET A 74 16.17 -8.96 13.40
CA MET A 74 14.96 -8.52 14.12
C MET A 74 14.50 -9.54 15.18
N ARG A 75 14.68 -10.85 14.94
CA ARG A 75 14.36 -11.92 15.91
C ARG A 75 15.26 -11.90 17.14
N GLN A 76 16.46 -11.36 16.99
CA GLN A 76 17.46 -11.21 18.04
C GLN A 76 17.54 -9.77 18.54
N SER A 77 16.66 -8.89 18.09
CA SER A 77 16.66 -7.47 18.47
C SER A 77 16.34 -7.23 19.94
N GLY A 78 15.96 -8.25 20.72
CA GLY A 78 15.47 -8.05 22.09
C GLY A 78 13.99 -7.72 22.16
N VAL A 79 13.27 -7.66 21.03
CA VAL A 79 11.79 -7.58 21.00
C VAL A 79 11.16 -8.97 21.18
N LYS A 80 10.10 -9.05 21.98
CA LYS A 80 9.22 -10.22 22.04
C LYS A 80 8.29 -10.19 20.83
N ILE A 81 8.45 -11.17 19.95
CA ILE A 81 7.54 -11.35 18.81
C ILE A 81 6.17 -11.77 19.37
N PRO A 82 5.11 -10.96 19.18
CA PRO A 82 3.77 -11.31 19.66
C PRO A 82 3.15 -12.40 18.77
N ASP A 83 2.17 -13.13 19.28
CA ASP A 83 1.41 -14.12 18.49
C ASP A 83 0.61 -13.43 17.37
N PHE A 84 0.10 -12.23 17.67
CA PHE A 84 -0.52 -11.35 16.70
C PHE A 84 0.17 -9.98 16.73
N LEU A 85 0.76 -9.59 15.60
CA LEU A 85 1.27 -8.22 15.42
C LEU A 85 0.07 -7.29 15.26
N GLN A 86 -0.06 -6.35 16.19
CA GLN A 86 -1.17 -5.40 16.28
C GLN A 86 -0.68 -4.03 15.80
N VAL A 87 -1.13 -3.62 14.62
CA VAL A 87 -0.91 -2.26 14.12
C VAL A 87 -2.27 -1.57 14.09
N PHE A 88 -2.37 -0.33 14.54
CA PHE A 88 -3.64 0.39 14.64
C PHE A 88 -3.51 1.85 14.22
N HIS A 89 -4.63 2.39 13.74
CA HIS A 89 -4.84 3.81 13.49
C HIS A 89 -5.75 4.36 14.59
N LEU A 90 -5.61 5.65 14.90
CA LEU A 90 -6.40 6.33 15.92
C LEU A 90 -7.41 7.27 15.27
N GLU A 91 -8.63 7.29 15.82
CA GLU A 91 -9.66 8.24 15.42
C GLU A 91 -9.13 9.69 15.46
N ASN A 92 -9.52 10.49 14.46
CA ASN A 92 -9.13 11.90 14.31
C ASN A 92 -7.62 12.15 14.12
N THR A 93 -6.85 11.15 13.68
CA THR A 93 -5.47 11.34 13.21
C THR A 93 -5.37 11.34 11.68
N ARG A 94 -4.20 11.66 11.11
CA ARG A 94 -4.04 11.63 9.65
C ARG A 94 -4.05 10.17 9.21
N PHE A 95 -4.63 9.88 8.04
CA PHE A 95 -4.66 8.53 7.46
C PHE A 95 -3.30 7.81 7.40
N SER A 96 -2.20 8.56 7.32
CA SER A 96 -0.83 8.05 7.31
C SER A 96 -0.29 7.68 8.70
N ASP A 97 -0.99 7.97 9.79
CA ASP A 97 -0.53 7.87 11.16
C ASP A 97 -0.92 6.49 11.75
N TRP A 98 0.03 5.55 11.71
CA TRP A 98 -0.16 4.18 12.18
C TRP A 98 0.81 3.86 13.31
N TYR A 99 0.37 3.03 14.26
CA TYR A 99 1.08 2.74 15.49
C TYR A 99 1.09 1.25 15.81
N CYS A 100 2.11 0.80 16.54
CA CYS A 100 2.26 -0.56 17.03
C CYS A 100 2.96 -0.51 18.39
N ILE A 101 2.61 -1.42 19.30
CA ILE A 101 3.29 -1.56 20.59
C ILE A 101 3.88 -2.97 20.66
N LEU A 102 5.15 -3.04 21.06
CA LEU A 102 5.90 -4.28 21.15
C LEU A 102 6.57 -4.38 22.52
N GLU A 103 6.50 -5.56 23.14
CA GLU A 103 7.15 -5.85 24.41
C GLU A 103 8.66 -6.12 24.18
N LEU A 104 9.50 -5.63 25.08
CA LEU A 104 10.94 -5.80 25.06
C LEU A 104 11.35 -6.91 26.05
N LYS A 105 12.05 -7.93 25.56
CA LYS A 105 12.72 -8.93 26.41
C LYS A 105 14.07 -8.45 26.92
N ASP A 106 14.76 -7.63 26.12
CA ASP A 106 16.13 -7.16 26.40
C ASP A 106 16.29 -5.76 25.80
N LYS A 107 16.10 -4.74 26.63
CA LYS A 107 16.20 -3.33 26.24
C LYS A 107 17.59 -2.98 25.72
N SER A 108 18.65 -3.48 26.34
CA SER A 108 20.04 -3.20 25.95
C SER A 108 20.34 -3.73 24.56
N ARG A 109 19.86 -4.95 24.24
CA ARG A 109 19.98 -5.53 22.91
C ARG A 109 19.15 -4.78 21.87
N PHE A 110 17.99 -4.27 22.26
CA PHE A 110 17.17 -3.44 21.37
C PHE A 110 17.83 -2.11 21.03
N LEU A 111 18.45 -1.45 22.01
CA LEU A 111 19.25 -0.25 21.76
C LEU A 111 20.43 -0.54 20.81
N ALA A 112 21.13 -1.66 20.99
CA ALA A 112 22.19 -2.08 20.10
C ALA A 112 21.67 -2.33 18.66
N TYR A 113 20.52 -2.98 18.52
CA TYR A 113 19.85 -3.19 17.24
C TYR A 113 19.47 -1.87 16.55
N LEU A 114 18.90 -0.90 17.27
CA LEU A 114 18.54 0.41 16.72
C LEU A 114 19.77 1.17 16.22
N LYS A 115 20.86 1.16 17.00
CA LYS A 115 22.13 1.77 16.61
C LYS A 115 22.71 1.13 15.35
N GLN A 116 22.74 -0.20 15.31
CA GLN A 116 23.19 -0.94 14.13
C GLN A 116 22.32 -0.67 12.90
N SER A 117 21.01 -0.58 13.10
CA SER A 117 20.04 -0.30 12.04
C SER A 117 20.04 1.18 11.61
N SER A 118 20.96 2.00 12.12
CA SER A 118 21.11 3.42 11.78
C SER A 118 19.89 4.29 12.14
N PHE A 119 19.22 3.99 13.25
CA PHE A 119 18.24 4.92 13.81
C PHE A 119 18.97 6.10 14.47
N ALA A 120 18.54 7.32 14.15
CA ALA A 120 19.01 8.53 14.80
C ALA A 120 18.27 8.73 16.13
N GLU A 121 19.02 8.92 17.21
CA GLU A 121 18.47 9.31 18.51
C GLU A 121 18.04 10.78 18.48
N LYS A 122 16.81 11.06 18.92
CA LYS A 122 16.20 12.40 18.95
C LYS A 122 16.02 12.93 20.39
N GLY A 123 16.57 12.23 21.39
CA GLY A 123 16.38 12.51 22.82
C GLY A 123 15.11 11.87 23.39
N ASN A 124 14.97 11.85 24.72
CA ASN A 124 13.82 11.27 25.43
C ASN A 124 13.44 9.84 25.00
N ASN A 125 14.46 8.99 24.76
CA ASN A 125 14.31 7.61 24.27
C ASN A 125 13.54 7.50 22.93
N LEU A 126 13.53 8.57 22.13
CA LEU A 126 12.95 8.62 20.79
C LEU A 126 14.02 8.38 19.74
N PHE A 127 13.73 7.46 18.83
CA PHE A 127 14.58 7.05 17.72
C PHE A 127 13.83 7.20 16.42
N GLN A 128 14.51 7.64 15.37
CA GLN A 128 13.91 7.83 14.05
C GLN A 128 14.81 7.27 12.94
N LYS A 129 14.19 6.60 11.98
CA LYS A 129 14.80 6.28 10.69
C LYS A 129 13.76 6.47 9.61
N ASP A 130 14.05 7.32 8.64
CA ASP A 130 13.11 7.68 7.57
C ASP A 130 11.75 8.11 8.14
N HIS A 131 10.68 7.41 7.76
CA HIS A 131 9.31 7.64 8.23
C HIS A 131 8.93 6.81 9.47
N LEU A 132 9.86 6.07 10.07
CA LEU A 132 9.58 5.23 11.23
C LEU A 132 10.15 5.86 12.50
N PHE A 133 9.28 6.01 13.50
CA PHE A 133 9.59 6.51 14.83
C PHE A 133 9.43 5.37 15.83
N ILE A 134 10.35 5.29 16.80
CA ILE A 134 10.32 4.31 17.87
C ILE A 134 10.59 5.05 19.18
N LYS A 135 9.69 4.91 20.16
CA LYS A 135 9.89 5.40 21.52
C LYS A 135 9.97 4.23 22.48
N ILE A 136 11.04 4.17 23.27
CA ILE A 136 11.23 3.13 24.29
C ILE A 136 10.66 3.62 25.61
N GLU A 137 9.79 2.81 26.22
CA GLU A 137 9.09 3.08 27.47
C GLU A 137 9.19 1.84 28.37
N GLU A 138 10.05 1.89 29.38
CA GLU A 138 10.31 0.76 30.29
C GLU A 138 10.55 -0.57 29.54
N ASP A 139 9.57 -1.49 29.60
CA ASP A 139 9.59 -2.84 29.03
C ASP A 139 8.85 -2.95 27.69
N TYR A 140 8.44 -1.83 27.09
CA TYR A 140 7.78 -1.80 25.80
C TYR A 140 8.36 -0.71 24.89
N CYS A 141 8.07 -0.82 23.60
CA CYS A 141 8.32 0.26 22.66
C CYS A 141 7.06 0.55 21.84
N ILE A 142 6.85 1.83 21.58
CA ILE A 142 5.82 2.33 20.68
C ILE A 142 6.51 2.64 19.36
N ALA A 143 6.13 1.94 18.30
CA ALA A 143 6.55 2.23 16.94
C ALA A 143 5.41 2.94 16.21
N GLY A 144 5.75 3.87 15.31
CA GLY A 144 4.75 4.50 14.45
C GLY A 144 5.33 5.22 13.26
N THR A 145 4.49 5.55 12.30
CA THR A 145 4.85 6.36 11.12
C THR A 145 5.01 7.86 11.45
N THR A 146 4.63 8.23 12.67
CA THR A 146 4.75 9.57 13.27
C THR A 146 4.87 9.40 14.78
N ASN A 147 5.38 10.40 15.49
CA ASN A 147 5.44 10.44 16.95
C ASN A 147 4.28 11.23 17.61
N SER A 148 3.39 11.83 16.82
CA SER A 148 2.35 12.77 17.30
C SER A 148 1.42 12.22 18.40
N ALA A 149 1.13 10.92 18.40
CA ALA A 149 0.23 10.31 19.38
C ALA A 149 0.95 9.54 20.51
N PHE A 150 2.29 9.50 20.54
CA PHE A 150 3.04 8.65 21.48
C PHE A 150 2.72 8.95 22.95
N GLU A 151 2.64 10.22 23.34
CA GLU A 151 2.29 10.60 24.71
C GLU A 151 0.86 10.19 25.09
N ASN A 152 -0.08 10.32 24.15
CA ASN A 152 -1.46 9.91 24.40
C ASN A 152 -1.58 8.38 24.52
N ILE A 153 -0.89 7.64 23.66
CA ILE A 153 -0.80 6.17 23.72
C ILE A 153 -0.22 5.75 25.07
N LYS A 154 0.92 6.33 25.47
CA LYS A 154 1.58 6.06 26.77
C LYS A 154 0.62 6.25 27.93
N ARG A 155 -0.06 7.41 27.99
CA ARG A 155 -0.98 7.73 29.10
C ARG A 155 -2.15 6.75 29.19
N GLN A 156 -2.64 6.25 28.05
CA GLN A 156 -3.80 5.37 28.02
C GLN A 156 -3.43 3.87 28.14
N PHE A 157 -2.17 3.50 27.88
CA PHE A 157 -1.67 2.13 27.84
C PHE A 157 -2.09 1.26 29.05
N PRO A 158 -1.99 1.73 30.31
CA PRO A 158 -2.42 0.95 31.48
C PRO A 158 -3.91 0.59 31.50
N THR A 159 -4.71 1.27 30.66
CA THR A 159 -6.17 1.09 30.59
C THR A 159 -6.65 0.36 29.34
N PHE A 160 -5.77 -0.02 28.41
CA PHE A 160 -6.17 -0.69 27.16
C PHE A 160 -6.88 -2.02 27.42
N SER A 161 -6.22 -2.93 28.14
CA SER A 161 -6.76 -4.26 28.49
C SER A 161 -7.97 -4.19 29.41
N LYS A 162 -8.07 -3.16 30.27
CA LYS A 162 -9.22 -2.99 31.18
C LYS A 162 -10.46 -2.45 30.47
N LYS A 163 -10.31 -1.81 29.31
CA LYS A 163 -11.39 -1.11 28.60
C LYS A 163 -11.81 -1.78 27.30
N THR A 164 -11.09 -2.81 26.84
CA THR A 164 -11.39 -3.51 25.58
C THR A 164 -11.21 -5.02 25.76
N ASN A 165 -12.22 -5.80 25.36
CA ASN A 165 -12.17 -7.28 25.34
C ASN A 165 -11.97 -7.77 23.90
N PHE A 166 -10.96 -7.23 23.21
CA PHE A 166 -10.67 -7.60 21.84
C PHE A 166 -10.00 -8.98 21.78
N SER A 167 -10.56 -9.85 20.95
CA SER A 167 -9.99 -11.15 20.63
C SER A 167 -9.64 -11.21 19.16
N SER A 168 -8.50 -11.81 18.84
CA SER A 168 -8.06 -12.05 17.45
C SER A 168 -9.16 -12.65 16.57
N ASP A 169 -9.99 -13.57 17.09
CA ASP A 169 -11.06 -14.21 16.33
C ASP A 169 -12.11 -13.20 15.79
N GLN A 170 -12.23 -12.01 16.38
CA GLN A 170 -13.11 -10.93 15.90
C GLN A 170 -12.55 -10.20 14.68
N PHE A 171 -11.24 -10.27 14.45
CA PHE A 171 -10.52 -9.49 13.43
C PHE A 171 -9.95 -10.36 12.31
N ILE A 172 -9.50 -11.59 12.62
CA ILE A 172 -8.83 -12.48 11.68
C ILE A 172 -9.52 -13.86 11.61
N HIS A 173 -10.15 -14.16 10.48
CA HIS A 173 -10.84 -15.43 10.25
C HIS A 173 -9.95 -16.40 9.46
N GLY A 174 -8.83 -16.81 10.08
CA GLY A 174 -7.94 -17.83 9.51
C GLY A 174 -7.15 -17.37 8.28
N SER A 175 -7.14 -16.11 7.89
CA SER A 175 -6.20 -15.54 6.92
C SER A 175 -4.79 -15.35 7.53
N LEU A 176 -3.81 -14.90 6.74
CA LEU A 176 -2.47 -14.57 7.27
C LEU A 176 -2.51 -13.28 8.10
N GLY A 177 -3.27 -12.31 7.61
CA GLY A 177 -3.57 -11.08 8.31
C GLY A 177 -4.98 -10.59 8.00
N SER A 178 -5.36 -9.46 8.55
CA SER A 178 -6.62 -8.77 8.25
C SER A 178 -6.42 -7.28 8.41
N ILE A 179 -7.07 -6.50 7.56
CA ILE A 179 -7.31 -5.07 7.80
C ILE A 179 -8.75 -4.96 8.28
N SER A 180 -8.99 -4.37 9.44
CA SER A 180 -10.30 -4.28 10.05
C SER A 180 -10.65 -2.82 10.31
N LEU A 181 -11.85 -2.41 9.93
CA LEU A 181 -12.39 -1.08 10.22
C LEU A 181 -13.41 -1.18 11.34
N ILE A 182 -13.29 -0.30 12.33
CA ILE A 182 -14.20 -0.19 13.47
C ILE A 182 -15.06 1.05 13.25
N THR A 183 -16.39 0.88 13.25
CA THR A 183 -17.32 2.00 13.12
C THR A 183 -18.51 1.78 14.05
N LYS A 184 -18.65 2.64 15.07
CA LYS A 184 -19.76 2.58 16.04
C LYS A 184 -19.95 1.18 16.67
N GLY A 185 -18.84 0.49 16.94
CA GLY A 185 -18.84 -0.86 17.52
C GLY A 185 -18.97 -2.01 16.50
N ASN A 186 -19.28 -1.72 15.24
CA ASN A 186 -19.26 -2.73 14.19
C ASN A 186 -17.84 -2.89 13.63
N ILE A 187 -17.39 -4.14 13.52
CA ILE A 187 -16.08 -4.49 12.96
C ILE A 187 -16.30 -5.05 11.56
N ARG A 188 -15.63 -4.46 10.57
CA ARG A 188 -15.61 -4.93 9.20
C ARG A 188 -14.23 -5.45 8.85
N ASN A 189 -14.12 -6.74 8.57
CA ASN A 189 -12.86 -7.42 8.31
C ASN A 189 -12.56 -7.53 6.81
N PHE A 190 -11.30 -7.29 6.46
CA PHE A 190 -10.73 -7.47 5.13
C PHE A 190 -9.53 -8.42 5.24
N PRO A 191 -9.78 -9.74 5.18
CA PRO A 191 -8.74 -10.76 5.15
C PRO A 191 -7.62 -10.46 4.16
N VAL A 192 -6.37 -10.58 4.62
CA VAL A 192 -5.15 -10.50 3.83
C VAL A 192 -4.60 -11.90 3.58
N ARG A 193 -4.53 -12.30 2.31
CA ARG A 193 -3.95 -13.57 1.86
C ARG A 193 -2.65 -13.28 1.13
N LEU A 194 -1.59 -13.99 1.51
CA LEU A 194 -0.31 -13.96 0.81
C LEU A 194 -0.14 -15.26 0.03
N ASN A 195 -0.04 -15.12 -1.29
CA ASN A 195 0.24 -16.21 -2.21
C ASN A 195 1.70 -16.13 -2.70
N SER A 196 2.10 -17.04 -3.59
CA SER A 196 3.48 -17.09 -4.11
C SER A 196 3.92 -15.80 -4.79
N ASP A 197 3.00 -15.14 -5.50
CA ASP A 197 3.29 -13.99 -6.35
C ASP A 197 2.33 -12.81 -6.16
N ASN A 198 1.36 -12.91 -5.23
CA ASN A 198 0.44 -11.80 -4.98
C ASN A 198 0.03 -11.69 -3.51
N ILE A 199 -0.44 -10.50 -3.17
CA ILE A 199 -1.16 -10.20 -1.94
C ILE A 199 -2.60 -9.88 -2.33
N GLU A 200 -3.55 -10.58 -1.74
CA GLU A 200 -4.98 -10.35 -1.91
C GLU A 200 -5.59 -9.81 -0.62
N ILE A 201 -6.43 -8.79 -0.75
CA ILE A 201 -7.24 -8.24 0.34
C ILE A 201 -8.69 -8.23 -0.15
N SER A 202 -9.55 -9.04 0.48
CA SER A 202 -10.94 -9.18 0.04
C SER A 202 -11.89 -9.51 1.18
N ASN A 203 -13.09 -8.97 1.14
CA ASN A 203 -14.15 -9.22 2.13
C ASN A 203 -15.41 -9.88 1.55
N GLY A 204 -15.38 -10.28 0.28
CA GLY A 204 -16.46 -10.98 -0.41
C GLY A 204 -16.12 -12.44 -0.69
N GLU A 205 -17.13 -13.25 -0.98
CA GLU A 205 -16.93 -14.63 -1.42
C GLU A 205 -16.23 -14.67 -2.79
N ASN A 206 -15.31 -15.63 -2.96
CA ASN A 206 -14.46 -15.98 -4.11
C ASN A 206 -14.94 -15.52 -5.51
N LYS A 207 -15.01 -14.20 -5.77
CA LYS A 207 -15.25 -13.68 -7.10
C LYS A 207 -13.95 -13.65 -7.86
N ASP A 208 -13.95 -14.39 -8.96
CA ASP A 208 -12.81 -14.47 -9.84
C ASP A 208 -12.81 -13.31 -10.85
N PHE A 209 -11.92 -12.34 -10.64
CA PHE A 209 -11.65 -11.26 -11.58
C PHE A 209 -10.58 -11.62 -12.63
N SER A 210 -10.13 -12.88 -12.70
CA SER A 210 -9.08 -13.33 -13.61
C SER A 210 -9.35 -12.96 -15.08
N SER A 211 -10.60 -13.10 -15.53
CA SER A 211 -11.00 -12.79 -16.90
C SER A 211 -10.88 -11.29 -17.21
N VAL A 212 -11.25 -10.42 -16.27
CA VAL A 212 -11.13 -8.97 -16.35
C VAL A 212 -9.65 -8.59 -16.37
N ILE A 213 -8.88 -9.09 -15.40
CA ILE A 213 -7.44 -8.84 -15.28
C ILE A 213 -6.71 -9.27 -16.55
N SER A 214 -7.00 -10.46 -17.10
CA SER A 214 -6.37 -10.97 -18.31
C SER A 214 -6.62 -10.06 -19.53
N LYS A 215 -7.84 -9.51 -19.67
CA LYS A 215 -8.15 -8.53 -20.73
C LYS A 215 -7.38 -7.23 -20.53
N LEU A 216 -7.26 -6.75 -19.29
CA LEU A 216 -6.56 -5.50 -18.97
C LEU A 216 -5.04 -5.62 -19.17
N GLN A 217 -4.44 -6.74 -18.79
CA GLN A 217 -3.00 -6.97 -18.98
C GLN A 217 -2.55 -6.93 -20.44
N LYS A 218 -3.42 -7.36 -21.37
CA LYS A 218 -3.18 -7.34 -22.82
C LYS A 218 -3.19 -5.93 -23.41
N ARG A 219 -3.69 -4.93 -22.68
CA ARG A 219 -3.67 -3.53 -23.10
C ARG A 219 -2.32 -2.91 -22.77
N ASN A 220 -1.95 -1.87 -23.54
CA ASN A 220 -0.72 -1.11 -23.34
C ASN A 220 -0.86 0.03 -22.32
N HIS A 221 -2.07 0.22 -21.79
CA HIS A 221 -2.38 1.24 -20.81
C HIS A 221 -1.70 0.92 -19.46
N PHE A 222 -1.16 1.97 -18.82
CA PHE A 222 -0.66 1.84 -17.44
C PHE A 222 -1.76 2.07 -16.41
N VAL A 223 -2.84 2.76 -16.78
CA VAL A 223 -4.05 2.91 -15.97
C VAL A 223 -5.26 2.59 -16.83
N ASP A 224 -6.16 1.76 -16.30
CA ASP A 224 -7.51 1.57 -16.81
C ASP A 224 -8.50 1.59 -15.64
N SER A 225 -9.64 2.27 -15.82
CA SER A 225 -10.66 2.39 -14.78
C SER A 225 -12.05 2.46 -15.36
N GLU A 226 -12.98 1.76 -14.71
CA GLU A 226 -14.42 1.86 -14.92
C GLU A 226 -15.11 1.99 -13.57
N LEU A 227 -15.90 3.04 -13.37
CA LEU A 227 -16.57 3.30 -12.10
C LEU A 227 -18.02 3.72 -12.33
N ASN A 228 -18.94 3.11 -11.60
CA ASN A 228 -20.32 3.59 -11.52
C ASN A 228 -20.46 4.80 -10.59
N LYS A 229 -21.66 5.39 -10.57
CA LYS A 229 -22.03 6.54 -9.72
C LYS A 229 -21.59 6.39 -8.26
N ASP A 230 -21.95 5.28 -7.61
CA ASP A 230 -21.67 5.06 -6.18
C ASP A 230 -20.16 5.03 -5.90
N ASN A 231 -19.37 4.43 -6.80
CA ASN A 231 -17.93 4.36 -6.66
C ASN A 231 -17.24 5.69 -6.96
N ILE A 232 -17.75 6.47 -7.92
CA ILE A 232 -17.29 7.84 -8.16
C ILE A 232 -17.50 8.69 -6.90
N GLN A 233 -18.68 8.63 -6.28
CA GLN A 233 -18.97 9.37 -5.04
C GLN A 233 -18.05 8.93 -3.89
N LYS A 234 -17.85 7.62 -3.71
CA LYS A 234 -16.95 7.08 -2.67
C LYS A 234 -15.49 7.53 -2.86
N ILE A 235 -14.98 7.52 -4.08
CA ILE A 235 -13.58 7.90 -4.34
C ILE A 235 -13.40 9.42 -4.21
N THR A 236 -14.34 10.21 -4.72
CA THR A 236 -14.23 11.68 -4.67
C THR A 236 -14.36 12.24 -3.25
N SER A 237 -15.08 11.56 -2.36
CA SER A 237 -15.16 11.95 -0.95
C SER A 237 -13.83 11.79 -0.20
N ILE A 238 -13.01 10.81 -0.58
CA ILE A 238 -11.66 10.60 -0.01
C ILE A 238 -10.78 11.82 -0.27
N PHE A 239 -10.88 12.42 -1.45
CA PHE A 239 -10.06 13.57 -1.84
C PHE A 239 -10.61 14.92 -1.36
N LYS A 240 -11.64 14.93 -0.49
CA LYS A 240 -12.36 16.15 -0.05
C LYS A 240 -12.88 17.03 -1.21
N ASN A 241 -12.93 16.45 -2.41
CA ASN A 241 -13.34 17.09 -3.65
C ASN A 241 -14.62 16.42 -4.14
N SER A 242 -15.64 16.34 -3.26
CA SER A 242 -16.90 15.70 -3.62
C SER A 242 -17.44 16.36 -4.89
N ILE A 243 -17.55 15.57 -5.96
CA ILE A 243 -18.28 15.99 -7.14
C ILE A 243 -19.72 16.09 -6.67
N SER A 244 -20.27 17.31 -6.69
CA SER A 244 -21.63 17.57 -6.25
C SER A 244 -22.60 16.59 -6.92
N ASP A 245 -23.57 16.08 -6.17
CA ASP A 245 -24.64 15.24 -6.70
C ASP A 245 -25.40 15.93 -7.86
N SER A 246 -25.35 17.26 -7.92
CA SER A 246 -25.91 18.08 -9.01
C SER A 246 -25.28 17.81 -10.39
N VAL A 247 -24.07 17.24 -10.45
CA VAL A 247 -23.33 16.96 -11.70
C VAL A 247 -23.83 15.67 -12.36
N GLN A 248 -24.57 14.81 -11.64
CA GLN A 248 -25.20 13.58 -12.14
C GLN A 248 -24.30 12.71 -13.02
N VAL A 249 -23.00 12.62 -12.67
CA VAL A 249 -22.08 11.69 -13.34
C VAL A 249 -22.43 10.27 -12.91
N ASN A 250 -22.89 9.47 -13.87
CA ASN A 250 -23.41 8.14 -13.62
C ASN A 250 -22.37 7.04 -13.89
N TYR A 251 -21.37 7.34 -14.71
CA TYR A 251 -20.33 6.39 -15.08
C TYR A 251 -19.06 7.12 -15.53
N LEU A 252 -17.91 6.57 -15.14
CA LEU A 252 -16.58 7.06 -15.49
C LEU A 252 -15.81 5.94 -16.17
N GLN A 253 -15.14 6.30 -17.26
CA GLN A 253 -14.13 5.46 -17.90
C GLN A 253 -12.87 6.28 -18.05
N ALA A 254 -11.73 5.78 -17.58
CA ALA A 254 -10.45 6.49 -17.70
C ALA A 254 -9.36 5.53 -18.14
N THR A 255 -8.49 6.00 -19.02
CA THR A 255 -7.29 5.28 -19.44
C THR A 255 -6.12 6.22 -19.61
N ALA A 256 -4.91 5.70 -19.39
CA ALA A 256 -3.69 6.44 -19.64
C ALA A 256 -2.52 5.54 -20.06
N GLU A 257 -1.64 6.11 -20.88
CA GLU A 257 -0.35 5.55 -21.32
C GLU A 257 0.77 6.51 -20.92
N LEU A 258 1.97 6.01 -20.64
CA LEU A 258 3.14 6.85 -20.37
C LEU A 258 4.04 6.90 -21.58
N GLN A 259 4.54 8.09 -21.88
CA GLN A 259 5.53 8.31 -22.93
C GLN A 259 6.65 9.21 -22.41
N GLN A 260 7.86 8.95 -22.87
CA GLN A 260 8.98 9.86 -22.69
C GLN A 260 9.03 10.84 -23.87
N VAL A 261 9.05 12.12 -23.58
CA VAL A 261 9.11 13.19 -24.59
C VAL A 261 10.32 14.09 -24.34
N ASN A 262 10.84 14.67 -25.41
CA ASN A 262 11.87 15.70 -25.33
C ASN A 262 11.19 17.05 -25.12
N ASP A 263 11.56 17.73 -24.05
CA ASP A 263 11.19 19.10 -23.76
C ASP A 263 12.40 20.00 -24.00
N THR A 264 12.20 21.13 -24.66
CA THR A 264 13.30 22.06 -24.99
C THR A 264 13.21 23.25 -24.07
N ILE A 265 14.19 23.39 -23.19
CA ILE A 265 14.35 24.56 -22.34
C ILE A 265 15.17 25.58 -23.13
N ILE A 266 14.55 26.70 -23.44
CA ILE A 266 15.17 27.84 -24.07
C ILE A 266 15.55 28.82 -22.96
N THR A 267 16.85 29.07 -22.80
CA THR A 267 17.36 30.14 -21.96
C THR A 267 18.09 31.15 -22.82
N TYR A 268 18.22 32.37 -22.32
CA TYR A 268 18.97 33.42 -22.98
C TYR A 268 20.20 33.73 -22.15
N GLY A 269 21.35 33.81 -22.82
CA GLY A 269 22.59 34.30 -22.25
C GLY A 269 23.14 35.43 -23.09
N TYR A 270 24.21 36.06 -22.63
CA TYR A 270 24.92 37.07 -23.41
C TYR A 270 26.21 36.47 -23.98
N ASP A 271 26.54 36.81 -25.23
CA ASP A 271 27.88 36.58 -25.78
C ASP A 271 28.87 37.65 -25.29
N ASP A 272 30.12 37.55 -25.74
CA ASP A 272 31.20 38.47 -25.35
C ASP A 272 30.97 39.91 -25.82
N ASP A 273 30.06 40.09 -26.79
CA ASP A 273 29.63 41.38 -27.35
C ASP A 273 28.31 41.87 -26.71
N PHE A 274 27.85 41.23 -25.63
CA PHE A 274 26.60 41.52 -24.92
C PHE A 274 25.33 41.40 -25.76
N ASN A 275 25.34 40.58 -26.82
CA ASN A 275 24.13 40.23 -27.56
C ASN A 275 23.40 39.08 -26.87
N GLU A 276 22.07 39.14 -26.84
CA GLU A 276 21.23 38.06 -26.31
C GLU A 276 21.27 36.86 -27.28
N VAL A 277 21.80 35.73 -26.80
CA VAL A 277 21.93 34.48 -27.57
C VAL A 277 21.09 33.38 -26.94
N GLU A 278 20.28 32.72 -27.78
CA GLU A 278 19.45 31.59 -27.41
C GLU A 278 20.30 30.35 -27.09
N LYS A 279 20.17 29.82 -25.87
CA LYS A 279 20.73 28.54 -25.43
C LYS A 279 19.61 27.51 -25.31
N LYS A 280 19.64 26.51 -26.19
CA LYS A 280 18.69 25.38 -26.17
C LYS A 280 19.28 24.22 -25.39
N THR A 281 18.54 23.73 -24.40
CA THR A 281 18.86 22.48 -23.71
C THR A 281 17.68 21.52 -23.82
N ILE A 282 17.95 20.24 -24.07
CA ILE A 282 16.91 19.22 -24.21
C ILE A 282 16.83 18.43 -22.91
N GLN A 283 15.64 18.41 -22.30
CA GLN A 283 15.32 17.59 -21.15
C GLN A 283 14.34 16.48 -21.54
N LYS A 284 14.60 15.24 -21.14
CA LYS A 284 13.63 14.16 -21.30
C LYS A 284 12.68 14.15 -20.11
N ILE A 285 11.37 14.29 -20.37
CA ILE A 285 10.32 14.24 -19.35
C ILE A 285 9.36 13.10 -19.64
N VAL A 286 8.73 12.56 -18.59
CA VAL A 286 7.67 11.54 -18.71
C VAL A 286 6.33 12.25 -18.66
N GLN A 287 5.49 12.05 -19.68
CA GLN A 287 4.14 12.62 -19.76
C GLN A 287 3.12 11.51 -20.01
N PRO A 288 1.93 11.56 -19.37
CA PRO A 288 0.87 10.62 -19.65
C PRO A 288 0.02 11.10 -20.83
N ASN A 289 -0.21 10.27 -21.84
CA ASN A 289 -1.36 10.46 -22.71
C ASN A 289 -2.58 9.83 -22.01
N TYR A 290 -3.75 10.44 -22.12
CA TYR A 290 -4.92 9.94 -21.40
C TYR A 290 -6.25 10.28 -22.08
N PHE A 291 -7.26 9.49 -21.74
CA PHE A 291 -8.65 9.73 -22.10
C PHE A 291 -9.55 9.48 -20.89
N ILE A 292 -10.41 10.43 -20.56
CA ILE A 292 -11.41 10.32 -19.49
C ILE A 292 -12.79 10.60 -20.09
N SER A 293 -13.71 9.65 -19.95
CA SER A 293 -15.12 9.77 -20.31
C SER A 293 -15.98 9.83 -19.05
N LEU A 294 -16.78 10.88 -18.93
CA LEU A 294 -17.77 11.04 -17.86
C LEU A 294 -19.16 10.98 -18.48
N LYS A 295 -19.88 9.89 -18.28
CA LYS A 295 -21.29 9.77 -18.71
C LYS A 295 -22.17 10.49 -17.71
N THR A 296 -22.97 11.43 -18.19
CA THR A 296 -23.86 12.27 -17.36
C THR A 296 -25.20 12.47 -18.07
N SER A 297 -26.28 12.51 -17.29
CA SER A 297 -27.60 12.91 -17.77
C SER A 297 -27.73 14.41 -17.97
N MET A 298 -26.80 15.20 -17.43
CA MET A 298 -26.84 16.67 -17.46
C MET A 298 -25.48 17.26 -17.89
N PRO A 299 -25.07 17.08 -19.16
CA PRO A 299 -23.76 17.54 -19.64
C PRO A 299 -23.55 19.05 -19.50
N GLU A 300 -24.58 19.87 -19.74
CA GLU A 300 -24.46 21.33 -19.59
C GLU A 300 -24.20 21.74 -18.13
N LYS A 301 -24.96 21.18 -17.18
CA LYS A 301 -24.74 21.44 -15.75
C LYS A 301 -23.38 20.95 -15.28
N THR A 302 -22.91 19.84 -15.84
CA THR A 302 -21.58 19.30 -15.56
C THR A 302 -20.49 20.25 -16.02
N LEU A 303 -20.61 20.77 -17.25
CA LEU A 303 -19.66 21.72 -17.80
C LEU A 303 -19.67 23.05 -17.03
N GLN A 304 -20.85 23.56 -16.70
CA GLN A 304 -21.01 24.75 -15.86
C GLN A 304 -20.38 24.56 -14.48
N TYR A 305 -20.54 23.39 -13.87
CA TYR A 305 -19.87 23.06 -12.61
C TYR A 305 -18.34 23.10 -12.74
N PHE A 306 -17.78 22.52 -13.80
CA PHE A 306 -16.33 22.57 -14.05
C PHE A 306 -15.83 23.99 -14.30
N GLN A 307 -16.59 24.83 -15.02
CA GLN A 307 -16.28 26.25 -15.19
C GLN A 307 -16.31 27.00 -13.85
N ASN A 308 -17.33 26.78 -13.02
CA ASN A 308 -17.45 27.40 -11.69
C ASN A 308 -16.30 26.98 -10.76
N LYS A 309 -15.80 25.75 -10.90
CA LYS A 309 -14.62 25.24 -10.19
C LYS A 309 -13.29 25.73 -10.79
N LYS A 310 -13.33 26.51 -11.88
CA LYS A 310 -12.15 26.99 -12.64
C LYS A 310 -11.29 25.84 -13.17
N TRP A 311 -11.91 24.70 -13.47
CA TRP A 311 -11.27 23.55 -14.11
C TRP A 311 -11.26 23.64 -15.63
N ILE A 312 -11.92 24.66 -16.19
CA ILE A 312 -11.97 24.95 -17.61
C ILE A 312 -11.62 26.42 -17.80
N ASN A 313 -10.73 26.71 -18.74
CA ASN A 313 -10.37 28.09 -19.11
C ASN A 313 -11.21 28.61 -20.30
N ALA A 314 -10.93 29.84 -20.75
CA ALA A 314 -11.65 30.47 -21.85
C ALA A 314 -11.52 29.72 -23.18
N GLU A 315 -10.44 28.96 -23.40
CA GLU A 315 -10.23 28.17 -24.61
C GLU A 315 -10.79 26.72 -24.51
N ASN A 316 -11.66 26.44 -23.54
CA ASN A 316 -12.19 25.09 -23.28
C ASN A 316 -11.09 24.03 -23.02
N GLN A 317 -10.02 24.43 -22.32
CA GLN A 317 -8.98 23.51 -21.88
C GLN A 317 -9.23 23.06 -20.45
N PHE A 318 -9.00 21.77 -20.17
CA PHE A 318 -9.14 21.23 -18.81
C PHE A 318 -7.88 21.50 -17.99
N THR A 319 -7.98 22.39 -17.01
CA THR A 319 -6.84 22.92 -16.23
C THR A 319 -6.60 22.18 -14.91
N ALA A 320 -7.54 21.34 -14.46
CA ALA A 320 -7.37 20.58 -13.22
C ALA A 320 -6.25 19.53 -13.29
N ILE A 321 -5.75 19.25 -14.50
CA ILE A 321 -4.61 18.38 -14.77
C ILE A 321 -3.50 19.25 -15.41
N PRO A 322 -2.66 19.94 -14.61
CA PRO A 322 -1.86 21.07 -15.11
C PRO A 322 -0.54 20.66 -15.80
N PHE A 323 -0.31 19.38 -16.05
CA PHE A 323 0.99 18.91 -16.55
C PHE A 323 1.14 18.89 -18.08
N GLN A 324 0.06 19.14 -18.84
CA GLN A 324 0.09 19.32 -20.30
C GLN A 324 -1.21 19.98 -20.79
N PRO A 325 -1.26 20.51 -22.02
CA PRO A 325 -2.50 21.03 -22.61
C PRO A 325 -3.53 19.92 -22.81
N ASN A 326 -4.77 20.17 -22.36
CA ASN A 326 -5.85 19.20 -22.39
C ASN A 326 -7.07 19.80 -23.06
N ILE A 327 -7.81 18.99 -23.80
CA ILE A 327 -9.09 19.38 -24.39
C ILE A 327 -10.21 18.77 -23.56
N ILE A 328 -11.27 19.56 -23.33
CA ILE A 328 -12.55 19.04 -22.84
C ILE A 328 -13.62 19.24 -23.89
N GLU A 329 -14.38 18.18 -24.18
CA GLU A 329 -15.47 18.18 -25.15
C GLU A 329 -16.76 17.67 -24.55
N LYS A 330 -17.83 18.40 -24.83
CA LYS A 330 -19.19 17.96 -24.54
C LYS A 330 -19.72 17.14 -25.72
N LYS A 331 -20.31 15.98 -25.43
CA LYS A 331 -21.18 15.22 -26.34
C LYS A 331 -22.58 15.09 -25.71
N THR A 332 -23.53 14.50 -26.42
CA THR A 332 -24.95 14.43 -26.04
C THR A 332 -25.22 13.93 -24.61
N ASN A 333 -24.46 12.95 -24.13
CA ASN A 333 -24.64 12.33 -22.80
C ASN A 333 -23.32 12.07 -22.06
N ARG A 334 -22.26 12.77 -22.45
CA ARG A 334 -20.93 12.58 -21.87
C ARG A 334 -20.06 13.82 -22.02
N ILE A 335 -19.10 13.93 -21.11
CA ILE A 335 -17.99 14.86 -21.17
C ILE A 335 -16.71 14.05 -21.38
N GLU A 336 -15.94 14.39 -22.40
CA GLU A 336 -14.69 13.73 -22.75
C GLU A 336 -13.53 14.68 -22.46
N ILE A 337 -12.51 14.21 -21.76
CA ILE A 337 -11.29 14.95 -21.46
C ILE A 337 -10.11 14.15 -22.01
N ARG A 338 -9.28 14.78 -22.82
CA ARG A 338 -8.13 14.12 -23.47
C ARG A 338 -6.89 14.99 -23.50
N SER A 339 -5.74 14.32 -23.46
CA SER A 339 -4.45 14.94 -23.78
C SER A 339 -4.39 15.37 -25.25
N THR A 340 -3.76 16.50 -25.53
CA THR A 340 -3.69 17.08 -26.90
C THR A 340 -2.70 16.41 -27.84
N ARG A 341 -1.60 15.84 -27.31
CA ARG A 341 -0.47 15.38 -28.14
C ARG A 341 -0.77 14.08 -28.89
N ASN A 342 -1.16 13.02 -28.19
CA ASN A 342 -1.50 11.74 -28.78
C ASN A 342 -2.87 11.28 -28.30
N SER A 343 -3.74 10.91 -29.23
CA SER A 343 -5.07 10.40 -28.93
C SER A 343 -4.97 8.94 -28.49
N ILE A 344 -5.44 8.66 -27.28
CA ILE A 344 -5.73 7.30 -26.85
C ILE A 344 -7.18 7.01 -27.17
N SER A 345 -7.44 5.86 -27.79
CA SER A 345 -8.80 5.41 -28.05
C SER A 345 -9.47 4.91 -26.77
N LEU A 346 -10.74 5.26 -26.58
CA LEU A 346 -11.57 4.66 -25.55
C LEU A 346 -11.65 3.14 -25.76
N PHE A 347 -11.47 2.37 -24.68
CA PHE A 347 -11.48 0.92 -24.74
C PHE A 347 -12.90 0.34 -24.63
N THR A 348 -13.08 -0.92 -25.06
CA THR A 348 -14.36 -1.62 -24.89
C THR A 348 -14.68 -1.80 -23.42
N THR A 349 -15.86 -1.32 -23.03
CA THR A 349 -16.41 -1.44 -21.69
C THR A 349 -16.51 -2.89 -21.22
N LEU A 350 -16.03 -3.15 -20.01
CA LEU A 350 -16.08 -4.44 -19.32
C LEU A 350 -17.31 -4.54 -18.40
N ASN A 351 -17.98 -3.41 -18.12
CA ASN A 351 -19.16 -3.30 -17.24
C ASN A 351 -18.88 -3.76 -15.81
N GLU A 352 -17.66 -3.49 -15.33
CA GLU A 352 -17.23 -3.80 -13.98
C GLU A 352 -16.83 -2.52 -13.25
N ASN A 353 -16.77 -2.57 -11.92
CA ASN A 353 -16.23 -1.45 -11.13
C ASN A 353 -14.80 -1.78 -10.73
N TYR A 354 -13.82 -1.16 -11.40
CA TYR A 354 -12.43 -1.48 -11.17
C TYR A 354 -11.50 -0.28 -11.40
N ILE A 355 -10.31 -0.38 -10.80
CA ILE A 355 -9.14 0.43 -11.08
C ILE A 355 -7.97 -0.54 -11.27
N PHE A 356 -7.31 -0.46 -12.41
CA PHE A 356 -6.15 -1.27 -12.75
C PHE A 356 -4.96 -0.36 -13.03
N ILE A 357 -3.87 -0.58 -12.31
CA ILE A 357 -2.63 0.17 -12.44
C ILE A 357 -1.52 -0.82 -12.76
N LYS A 358 -1.02 -0.81 -13.98
CA LYS A 358 0.11 -1.62 -14.43
C LYS A 358 1.41 -0.90 -14.12
N ASN A 359 2.38 -1.62 -13.59
CA ASN A 359 3.69 -1.05 -13.35
C ASN A 359 4.37 -0.71 -14.67
N ASN A 360 5.04 0.44 -14.72
CA ASN A 360 5.76 0.92 -15.89
C ASN A 360 7.08 1.54 -15.44
N ALA A 361 8.17 1.23 -16.15
CA ALA A 361 9.51 1.74 -15.81
C ALA A 361 9.58 3.27 -15.76
N LEU A 362 8.76 3.96 -16.55
CA LEU A 362 8.67 5.42 -16.59
C LEU A 362 8.04 6.02 -15.32
N LEU A 363 7.36 5.23 -14.48
CA LEU A 363 6.86 5.71 -13.18
C LEU A 363 7.99 5.93 -12.16
N PHE A 364 9.11 5.21 -12.26
CA PHE A 364 10.17 5.27 -11.25
C PHE A 364 10.89 6.62 -11.20
N SER A 365 11.00 7.32 -12.34
CA SER A 365 11.56 8.68 -12.36
C SER A 365 10.72 9.69 -11.57
N GLY A 366 9.42 9.43 -11.40
CA GLY A 366 8.50 10.27 -10.62
C GLY A 366 8.51 9.98 -9.11
N LEU A 367 8.93 8.78 -8.69
CA LEU A 367 8.89 8.33 -7.28
C LEU A 367 10.14 8.76 -6.51
N LYS A 368 10.48 10.05 -6.54
CA LYS A 368 11.69 10.60 -5.90
C LYS A 368 11.69 10.46 -4.37
N SER A 369 10.51 10.42 -3.74
CA SER A 369 10.35 10.26 -2.29
C SER A 369 10.71 8.86 -1.78
N LEU A 370 10.71 7.84 -2.65
CA LEU A 370 11.02 6.47 -2.25
C LEU A 370 12.53 6.25 -2.17
N ASN A 371 12.97 5.57 -1.11
CA ASN A 371 14.35 5.11 -0.98
C ASN A 371 14.64 3.92 -1.92
N SER A 372 15.90 3.50 -2.02
CA SER A 372 16.30 2.43 -2.96
C SER A 372 15.63 1.09 -2.68
N LYS A 373 15.39 0.74 -1.40
CA LYS A 373 14.70 -0.51 -1.02
C LYS A 373 13.22 -0.45 -1.42
N GLU A 374 12.55 0.66 -1.16
CA GLU A 374 11.15 0.89 -1.55
C GLU A 374 10.97 0.88 -3.07
N LYS A 375 11.85 1.56 -3.81
CA LYS A 375 11.85 1.54 -5.28
C LYS A 375 12.00 0.11 -5.81
N ARG A 376 12.87 -0.71 -5.20
CA ARG A 376 13.04 -2.12 -5.56
C ARG A 376 11.74 -2.90 -5.36
N ILE A 377 11.07 -2.75 -4.21
CA ILE A 377 9.79 -3.42 -3.93
C ILE A 377 8.74 -3.00 -4.95
N VAL A 378 8.59 -1.69 -5.22
CA VAL A 378 7.63 -1.19 -6.22
C VAL A 378 7.99 -1.68 -7.63
N SER A 379 9.28 -1.84 -7.95
CA SER A 379 9.72 -2.39 -9.24
C SER A 379 9.41 -3.87 -9.44
N ASP A 380 9.22 -4.60 -8.34
CA ASP A 380 8.81 -6.01 -8.37
C ASP A 380 7.29 -6.18 -8.53
N ILE A 381 6.50 -5.12 -8.33
CA ILE A 381 5.06 -5.14 -8.60
C ILE A 381 4.85 -5.24 -10.13
N ASP A 382 3.92 -6.08 -10.57
CA ASP A 382 3.50 -6.16 -11.96
C ASP A 382 2.27 -5.26 -12.19
N TYR A 383 1.26 -5.39 -11.32
CA TYR A 383 0.10 -4.50 -11.32
C TYR A 383 -0.59 -4.45 -9.95
N ILE A 384 -1.40 -3.42 -9.77
CA ILE A 384 -2.37 -3.27 -8.68
C ILE A 384 -3.75 -3.29 -9.31
N PHE A 385 -4.62 -4.15 -8.81
CA PHE A 385 -6.01 -4.23 -9.22
C PHE A 385 -6.92 -4.01 -8.03
N TYR A 386 -7.83 -3.06 -8.14
CA TYR A 386 -8.95 -2.86 -7.25
C TYR A 386 -10.23 -3.15 -8.02
N ALA A 387 -11.17 -3.85 -7.40
CA ALA A 387 -12.53 -3.96 -7.90
C ALA A 387 -13.53 -4.05 -6.75
N ASN A 388 -14.77 -3.71 -7.04
CA ASN A 388 -15.86 -3.95 -6.10
C ASN A 388 -17.17 -4.31 -6.78
N LYS A 389 -18.01 -5.03 -6.04
CA LYS A 389 -19.38 -5.33 -6.47
C LYS A 389 -20.30 -5.22 -5.26
N ARG A 390 -21.21 -4.24 -5.29
CA ARG A 390 -22.06 -3.88 -4.14
C ARG A 390 -21.19 -3.51 -2.92
N GLN A 391 -21.18 -4.34 -1.89
CA GLN A 391 -20.41 -4.15 -0.66
C GLN A 391 -19.23 -5.11 -0.55
N GLU A 392 -18.88 -5.84 -1.61
CA GLU A 392 -17.70 -6.70 -1.65
C GLU A 392 -16.58 -5.96 -2.37
N TYR A 393 -15.41 -5.92 -1.74
CA TYR A 393 -14.22 -5.26 -2.22
C TYR A 393 -13.11 -6.30 -2.44
N TYR A 394 -12.31 -6.05 -3.47
CA TYR A 394 -11.20 -6.89 -3.88
C TYR A 394 -10.01 -6.00 -4.23
N ILE A 395 -8.86 -6.26 -3.61
CA ILE A 395 -7.59 -5.65 -3.96
C ILE A 395 -6.58 -6.77 -4.17
N GLN A 396 -5.87 -6.73 -5.29
CA GLN A 396 -4.77 -7.62 -5.60
C GLN A 396 -3.53 -6.80 -5.95
N LEU A 397 -2.46 -7.00 -5.18
CA LEU A 397 -1.12 -6.56 -5.54
C LEU A 397 -0.41 -7.75 -6.17
N GLN A 398 -0.30 -7.75 -7.50
CA GLN A 398 0.41 -8.78 -8.22
C GLN A 398 1.87 -8.38 -8.37
N PHE A 399 2.78 -9.29 -8.04
CA PHE A 399 4.21 -9.14 -8.29
C PHE A 399 4.62 -9.94 -9.52
N LYS A 400 5.72 -9.52 -10.13
CA LYS A 400 6.36 -10.23 -11.26
C LYS A 400 6.68 -11.66 -10.83
N LYS A 401 6.36 -12.63 -11.69
CA LYS A 401 6.66 -14.03 -11.43
C LYS A 401 8.17 -14.24 -11.31
N ARG A 402 8.59 -14.96 -10.27
CA ARG A 402 9.98 -15.38 -10.05
C ARG A 402 10.01 -16.80 -9.49
N SER A 403 11.20 -17.40 -9.48
CA SER A 403 11.41 -18.73 -8.91
C SER A 403 11.12 -18.84 -7.42
N LEU A 404 11.28 -17.74 -6.68
CA LEU A 404 11.01 -17.71 -5.24
C LEU A 404 9.65 -17.09 -4.94
N PRO A 405 8.89 -17.61 -3.96
CA PRO A 405 7.67 -16.98 -3.47
C PRO A 405 7.98 -15.69 -2.73
N LEU A 406 7.00 -14.77 -2.65
CA LEU A 406 7.13 -13.45 -2.03
C LEU A 406 7.84 -13.46 -0.67
N MET A 407 7.46 -14.39 0.21
CA MET A 407 8.05 -14.51 1.55
C MET A 407 9.57 -14.76 1.57
N LEU A 408 10.14 -15.25 0.47
CA LEU A 408 11.57 -15.59 0.38
C LEU A 408 12.38 -14.59 -0.46
N ARG A 409 11.73 -13.65 -1.18
CA ARG A 409 12.40 -12.78 -2.17
C ARG A 409 13.34 -11.74 -1.56
N TRP A 410 13.09 -11.29 -0.33
CA TRP A 410 13.77 -10.14 0.27
C TRP A 410 14.58 -10.52 1.52
N ARG A 411 15.10 -11.75 1.56
CA ARG A 411 15.83 -12.31 2.72
C ARG A 411 17.25 -11.73 2.93
N ASN A 412 17.84 -11.08 1.93
CA ASN A 412 19.28 -10.81 1.86
C ASN A 412 19.64 -9.30 1.84
N ASP A 413 18.80 -8.43 2.39
CA ASP A 413 18.99 -6.96 2.31
C ASP A 413 18.99 -6.25 3.66
#